data_AF-A0A945D3E0-F1
#
_entry.id   AF-A0A945D3E0-F1
#
_cell.length_a   1.000
_cell.length_b   1.000
_cell.length_c   1.000
_cell.angle_alpha   90.00
_cell.angle_beta   90.00
_cell.angle_gamma   90.00
#
_symmetry.space_group_name_H-M   'P 1'
#
loop_
_entity.id
_entity.type
_entity.pdbx_description
1 polymer ?
#
loop_
_entity_poly.entity_id
_entity_poly.type
_entity_poly.pdbx_seq_one_letter_code
_entity_poly.pdbx_strand_id
1 'polypeptide(L)' 'MKMEKMPIEGYELAHLKQDADGLVDSGYYEARGRQLQAQAIGDIFRQAGRYLARYNLIGLAK' A
#
# COMPACT_ATOMS: atom_id res chain seq x y z
N MET A 1 -12.23 38.24 -9.50
CA MET A 1 -11.82 37.11 -8.64
C MET A 1 -10.39 36.75 -8.97
N LYS A 2 -9.46 36.92 -8.03
CA LYS A 2 -8.10 36.39 -8.14
C LYS A 2 -8.14 35.00 -7.52
N MET A 3 -7.85 33.95 -8.31
CA MET A 3 -7.66 32.61 -7.77
C MET A 3 -6.35 32.61 -6.98
N GLU A 4 -6.46 32.60 -5.65
CA GLU A 4 -5.35 32.24 -4.77
C GLU A 4 -4.97 30.79 -5.09
N LYS A 5 -3.77 30.61 -5.63
CA LYS A 5 -3.15 29.29 -5.73
C LYS A 5 -2.80 28.89 -4.30
N MET A 6 -3.62 28.03 -3.70
CA MET A 6 -3.24 27.37 -2.45
C MET A 6 -1.93 26.63 -2.71
N PRO A 7 -0.88 26.85 -1.90
CA PRO A 7 0.33 26.07 -1.99
C PRO A 7 -0.02 24.66 -1.52
N ILE A 8 -0.19 23.74 -2.47
CA ILE A 8 -0.30 22.32 -2.14
C ILE A 8 1.04 21.96 -1.51
N GLU A 9 1.04 21.80 -0.18
CA GLU A 9 2.20 21.34 0.58
C GLU A 9 2.84 20.16 -0.13
N GLY A 10 4.15 20.30 -0.37
CA GLY A 10 4.93 19.43 -1.23
C GLY A 10 4.90 17.96 -0.80
N TYR A 11 3.97 17.21 -1.38
CA TYR A 11 4.35 15.90 -1.90
C TYR A 11 5.28 16.20 -3.07
N GLU A 12 6.58 16.01 -2.87
CA GLU A 12 7.59 16.19 -3.91
C GLU A 12 7.17 15.42 -5.17
N LEU A 13 6.67 16.15 -6.16
CA LEU A 13 6.34 15.66 -7.50
C LEU A 13 7.57 15.02 -8.17
N ALA A 14 8.77 15.20 -7.59
CA ALA A 14 10.05 14.62 -8.02
C ALA A 14 10.07 13.09 -8.03
N HIS A 15 9.18 12.41 -7.29
CA HIS A 15 9.11 10.95 -7.25
C HIS A 15 7.87 10.38 -7.96
N LEU A 16 7.12 11.20 -8.69
CA LEU A 16 6.01 10.70 -9.49
C LEU A 16 6.54 9.96 -10.71
N LYS A 17 6.15 8.69 -10.85
CA LYS A 17 6.43 7.96 -12.07
C LYS A 17 5.56 8.55 -13.18
N GLN A 18 6.20 8.95 -14.26
CA GLN A 18 5.55 9.49 -15.44
C GLN A 18 5.55 8.47 -16.57
N ASP A 19 4.55 8.55 -17.43
CA ASP A 19 4.46 7.78 -18.66
C ASP A 19 5.33 8.39 -19.79
N ALA A 20 5.24 7.83 -21.00
CA ALA A 20 6.01 8.31 -22.15
C ALA A 20 5.62 9.73 -22.60
N ASP A 21 4.43 10.20 -22.21
CA ASP A 21 3.88 11.51 -22.56
C ASP A 21 4.17 12.55 -21.45
N GLY A 22 4.88 12.16 -20.38
CA GLY A 22 5.21 13.02 -19.25
C GLY A 22 4.05 13.25 -18.28
N LEU A 23 2.95 12.50 -18.43
CA LEU A 23 1.82 12.51 -17.51
C LEU A 23 2.06 11.51 -16.39
N VAL A 24 1.31 11.60 -15.29
CA VAL A 24 1.41 10.65 -14.19
C VAL A 24 0.99 9.26 -14.67
N ASP A 25 1.88 8.27 -14.53
CA ASP A 25 1.66 6.87 -14.92
C ASP A 25 0.64 6.21 -13.96
N SER A 26 -0.65 6.44 -14.22
CA SER A 26 -1.75 5.90 -13.42
C SER A 26 -1.73 4.37 -13.36
N GLY A 27 -1.38 3.70 -14.46
CA GLY A 27 -1.27 2.26 -14.55
C GLY A 27 -0.24 1.68 -13.58
N TYR A 28 0.92 2.34 -13.42
CA TYR A 28 1.92 1.96 -12.44
C TYR A 28 1.39 2.06 -11.00
N TYR A 29 0.71 3.15 -10.65
CA TYR A 29 0.19 3.33 -9.30
C TYR A 29 -0.97 2.37 -8.99
N GLU A 30 -1.82 2.05 -9.96
CA GLU A 30 -2.85 1.03 -9.81
C GLU A 30 -2.26 -0.36 -9.58
N ALA A 31 -1.25 -0.75 -10.38
CA ALA A 31 -0.56 -2.02 -10.22
C ALA A 31 0.16 -2.11 -8.87
N ARG A 32 0.87 -1.05 -8.48
CA ARG A 32 1.54 -0.96 -7.18
C ARG A 32 0.55 -0.97 -6.02
N GLY A 33 -0.60 -0.30 -6.16
CA GLY A 33 -1.68 -0.33 -5.18
C GLY A 33 -2.23 -1.74 -4.96
N ARG A 34 -2.51 -2.48 -6.04
CA ARG A 34 -2.94 -3.89 -5.95
C ARG A 34 -1.87 -4.78 -5.29
N GLN A 35 -0.60 -4.56 -5.61
CA GLN A 35 0.50 -5.31 -5.01
C GLN A 35 0.61 -5.06 -3.49
N LEU A 36 0.51 -3.80 -3.07
CA LEU A 36 0.53 -3.44 -1.65
C LEU A 36 -0.68 -4.01 -0.90
N GLN A 37 -1.87 -3.99 -1.50
CA GLN A 37 -3.06 -4.61 -0.91
C GLN A 37 -2.88 -6.13 -0.77
N ALA A 38 -2.37 -6.81 -1.79
CA ALA A 38 -2.10 -8.24 -1.73
C ALA A 38 -1.08 -8.60 -0.64
N GLN A 39 -0.03 -7.78 -0.49
CA GLN A 39 0.96 -7.96 0.58
C GLN A 39 0.33 -7.77 1.96
N ALA A 40 -0.44 -6.70 2.16
CA ALA A 40 -1.12 -6.44 3.43
C ALA A 40 -2.07 -7.58 3.82
N ILE A 41 -2.86 -8.06 2.86
CA ILE A 41 -3.76 -9.22 3.05
C ILE A 41 -2.95 -10.47 3.41
N GLY A 42 -1.87 -10.75 2.68
CA GLY A 42 -0.98 -11.88 2.95
C GLY A 42 -0.37 -11.83 4.35
N ASP A 43 0.05 -10.65 4.81
CA ASP A 43 0.59 -10.46 6.14
C ASP A 43 -0.47 -10.62 7.25
N ILE A 44 -1.70 -10.18 7.02
CA ILE A 44 -2.84 -10.43 7.92
C ILE A 44 -3.09 -11.94 8.05
N PHE A 45 -3.20 -12.67 6.93
CA PHE A 45 -3.39 -14.12 6.97
C PHE A 45 -2.22 -14.84 7.63
N ARG A 46 -0.99 -14.41 7.37
CA ARG A 46 0.20 -14.96 8.03
C ARG A 46 0.18 -14.70 9.54
N GLN A 47 -0.26 -13.53 9.98
CA GLN A 47 -0.39 -13.21 11.39
C GLN A 47 -1.51 -14.01 12.05
N ALA A 48 -2.68 -14.12 11.41
CA ALA A 48 -3.79 -14.94 11.87
C ALA A 48 -3.41 -16.43 11.96
N GLY A 49 -2.70 -16.95 10.95
CA GLY A 49 -2.18 -18.32 10.94
C GLY A 49 -1.19 -18.57 12.08
N ARG A 50 -0.25 -17.65 12.34
CA ARG A 50 0.66 -17.74 13.49
C ARG A 50 -0.08 -17.70 14.83
N TYR A 51 -1.10 -16.86 14.94
CA TYR A 51 -1.94 -16.79 16.13
C TYR A 51 -2.64 -18.13 16.37
N LEU A 52 -3.36 -18.66 15.38
CA LEU A 52 -4.02 -19.97 15.48
C LEU A 52 -3.05 -21.12 15.76
N ALA A 53 -1.88 -21.14 15.12
CA ALA A 53 -0.84 -22.12 15.40
C ALA A 53 -0.38 -22.06 16.86
N ARG A 54 -0.20 -20.85 17.41
CA ARG A 54 0.14 -20.67 18.82
C ARG A 54 -0.95 -21.21 19.75
N TYR A 55 -2.23 -20.96 19.47
CA TYR A 55 -3.32 -21.52 20.28
C TYR A 55 -3.43 -23.04 20.17
N ASN A 56 -3.26 -23.59 18.96
CA ASN A 56 -3.30 -25.04 18.74
C ASN A 56 -2.12 -25.75 19.42
N LEU A 57 -0.93 -25.14 19.42
CA LEU A 57 0.24 -25.66 20.14
C LEU A 57 0.06 -25.59 21.68
N ILE A 58 -0.59 -24.55 22.20
CA ILE A 58 -0.93 -24.45 23.63
C ILE A 58 -1.99 -25.51 24.03
N GLY A 59 -2.92 -25.85 23.14
CA GLY A 59 -3.93 -26.88 23.37
C GLY A 59 -3.39 -28.32 23.33
N LEU A 60 -2.31 -28.57 22.59
CA LEU A 60 -1.64 -29.89 22.49
C LEU A 60 -0.54 -30.11 23.54
N ALA A 61 -0.05 -29.05 24.19
CA ALA A 61 0.96 -29.13 25.24
C ALA A 61 0.38 -29.42 26.64
N LYS A 62 -0.85 -29.92 26.73
CA LYS A 62 -1.57 -30.20 27.98
C LYS A 62 -1.75 -31.69 28.20
#